data_AF-A0A354HS28-F1
#
_entry.id   AF-A0A354HS28-F1
#
_cell.length_a   1.000
_cell.length_b   1.000
_cell.length_c   1.000
_cell.angle_alpha   90.00
_cell.angle_beta   90.00
_cell.angle_gamma   90.00
#
_symmetry.space_group_name_H-M   'P 1'
#
loop_
_entity.id
_entity.type
_entity.pdbx_description
1 polymer ?
#
loop_
_entity_poly.entity_id
_entity_poly.type
_entity_poly.pdbx_seq_one_letter_code
_entity_poly.pdbx_strand_id
1 'polypeptide(L)'
;GAEFGKLVAGETKLDIILTPFVTIAVGYLVAAFAGPPIKAGMDALGGLIMWATELQPFVMGIVVSTLMGLALTAPISSAAIAIMLGLEGIAAGAATIGCCAQMVGFAVSSYRENGISGLFSQGLGTSMLQIGNIVKG
;
A
#
# COMPACT_ATOMS: atom_id res chain seq x y z
N GLY A 1 -1.69 7.82 -16.34
CA GLY A 1 -3.15 7.58 -16.28
C GLY A 1 -3.92 8.88 -16.42
N ALA A 2 -3.94 9.71 -15.36
CA ALA A 2 -4.71 10.95 -15.31
C ALA A 2 -4.32 12.01 -16.36
N GLU A 3 -3.04 12.09 -16.76
CA GLU A 3 -2.58 13.06 -17.77
C GLU A 3 -3.06 12.74 -19.20
N PHE A 4 -3.19 11.45 -19.54
CA PHE A 4 -3.76 11.03 -20.82
C PHE A 4 -5.29 11.18 -20.87
N GLY A 5 -5.98 11.04 -19.72
CA GLY A 5 -7.40 11.37 -19.61
C GLY A 5 -7.69 12.86 -19.80
N LYS A 6 -6.79 13.74 -19.33
CA LYS A 6 -6.89 15.19 -19.54
C LYS A 6 -6.70 15.65 -20.99
N LEU A 7 -5.98 14.89 -21.81
CA LEU A 7 -5.81 15.17 -23.25
C LEU A 7 -7.05 14.81 -24.07
N VAL A 8 -7.91 13.92 -23.55
CA VAL A 8 -9.21 13.55 -24.14
C VAL A 8 -10.37 14.38 -23.55
N ALA A 9 -10.13 15.02 -22.40
CA ALA A 9 -11.10 15.85 -21.71
C ALA A 9 -11.30 17.19 -22.42
N GLY A 10 -12.19 17.21 -23.42
CA GLY A 10 -12.49 18.40 -24.19
C GLY A 10 -13.85 18.42 -24.88
N GLU A 11 -14.41 17.29 -25.31
CA GLU A 11 -15.66 17.33 -26.09
C GLU A 11 -16.66 16.22 -25.69
N THR A 12 -17.77 16.65 -25.07
CA THR A 12 -19.07 15.97 -25.03
C THR A 12 -19.36 15.04 -23.82
N LYS A 13 -20.65 14.89 -23.49
CA LYS A 13 -21.25 14.04 -22.42
C LYS A 13 -20.80 12.56 -22.40
N LEU A 14 -20.07 12.09 -23.41
CA LEU A 14 -19.48 10.75 -23.50
C LEU A 14 -18.19 10.60 -22.67
N ASP A 15 -17.57 11.71 -22.25
CA ASP A 15 -16.29 11.72 -21.55
C ASP A 15 -16.33 11.05 -20.16
N ILE A 16 -17.51 11.03 -19.51
CA ILE A 16 -17.72 10.37 -18.22
C ILE A 16 -17.52 8.85 -18.27
N ILE A 17 -17.64 8.23 -19.45
CA ILE A 17 -17.42 6.80 -19.69
C ILE A 17 -16.09 6.56 -20.40
N LEU A 18 -15.71 7.44 -21.33
CA LEU A 18 -14.49 7.29 -22.11
C LEU A 18 -13.22 7.48 -21.24
N THR A 19 -13.23 8.47 -20.36
CA THR A 19 -12.11 8.75 -19.44
C THR A 19 -11.77 7.56 -18.52
N PRO A 20 -12.73 6.94 -17.79
CA PRO A 20 -12.42 5.75 -17.00
C PRO A 20 -11.98 4.57 -17.88
N PHE A 21 -12.53 4.41 -19.08
CA PHE A 21 -12.14 3.30 -19.97
C PHE A 21 -10.69 3.42 -20.46
N VAL A 22 -10.30 4.60 -20.95
CA VAL A 22 -8.93 4.87 -21.41
C VAL A 22 -7.94 4.81 -20.24
N THR A 23 -8.30 5.35 -19.07
CA THR A 23 -7.43 5.28 -17.89
C THR A 23 -7.25 3.85 -17.38
N ILE A 24 -8.29 3.00 -17.40
CA ILE A 24 -8.18 1.57 -17.09
C ILE A 24 -7.35 0.84 -18.14
N ALA A 25 -7.57 1.10 -19.43
CA ALA A 25 -6.82 0.43 -20.51
C ALA A 25 -5.32 0.77 -20.47
N VAL A 26 -4.98 2.04 -20.31
CA VAL A 26 -3.58 2.48 -20.15
C VAL A 26 -3.01 1.98 -18.83
N GLY A 27 -3.78 2.03 -17.74
CA GLY A 27 -3.39 1.49 -16.44
C GLY A 27 -3.09 -0.01 -16.50
N TYR A 28 -3.90 -0.78 -17.23
CA TYR A 28 -3.71 -2.20 -17.46
C TYR A 28 -2.46 -2.49 -18.30
N LEU A 29 -2.22 -1.74 -19.38
CA LEU A 29 -1.01 -1.91 -20.19
C LEU A 29 0.25 -1.61 -19.38
N VAL A 30 0.26 -0.53 -18.60
CA VAL A 30 1.38 -0.20 -17.72
C VAL A 30 1.55 -1.26 -16.64
N ALA A 31 0.46 -1.72 -16.03
CA ALA A 31 0.48 -2.81 -15.04
C ALA A 31 0.92 -4.15 -15.65
N ALA A 32 0.65 -4.43 -16.92
CA ALA A 32 1.08 -5.66 -17.58
C ALA A 32 2.60 -5.68 -17.84
N PHE A 33 3.21 -4.52 -18.14
CA PHE A 33 4.65 -4.41 -18.35
C PHE A 33 5.45 -4.19 -17.04
N ALA A 34 4.92 -3.41 -16.10
CA ALA A 34 5.55 -3.16 -14.81
C ALA A 34 5.16 -4.18 -13.73
N GLY A 35 4.10 -4.96 -13.93
CA GLY A 35 3.59 -5.95 -12.99
C GLY A 35 4.51 -7.16 -12.76
N PRO A 36 5.16 -7.75 -13.79
CA PRO A 36 6.04 -8.90 -13.59
C PRO A 36 7.18 -8.68 -12.58
N PRO A 37 7.97 -7.59 -12.62
CA PRO A 37 9.03 -7.36 -11.63
C PRO A 37 8.46 -7.10 -10.23
N ILE A 38 7.32 -6.41 -10.13
CA ILE A 38 6.64 -6.17 -8.84
C ILE A 38 6.15 -7.50 -8.26
N LYS A 39 5.52 -8.34 -9.09
CA LYS A 39 5.03 -9.66 -8.68
C LYS A 39 6.17 -10.57 -8.21
N ALA A 40 7.31 -10.59 -8.90
CA ALA A 40 8.47 -11.38 -8.48
C ALA A 40 8.98 -10.95 -7.09
N GLY A 41 9.03 -9.66 -6.81
CA GLY A 41 9.36 -9.14 -5.47
C GLY A 41 8.32 -9.51 -4.42
N MET A 42 7.03 -9.46 -4.78
CA MET A 42 5.92 -9.88 -3.91
C MET A 42 5.99 -11.37 -3.58
N ASP A 43 6.25 -12.23 -4.56
CA ASP A 43 6.36 -13.68 -4.36
C ASP A 43 7.56 -14.02 -3.47
N ALA A 44 8.69 -13.31 -3.62
CA ALA A 44 9.87 -13.48 -2.77
C ALA A 44 9.61 -13.08 -1.30
N LEU A 45 8.95 -11.93 -1.08
CA LEU A 45 8.53 -11.49 0.26
C LEU A 45 7.49 -12.43 0.87
N GLY A 46 6.51 -12.86 0.06
CA GLY A 46 5.49 -13.81 0.48
C GLY A 46 6.08 -15.15 0.91
N GLY A 47 7.07 -15.65 0.15
CA GLY A 47 7.83 -16.85 0.50
C GLY A 47 8.61 -16.70 1.82
N LEU A 48 9.21 -15.54 2.08
CA LEU A 48 9.87 -15.26 3.36
C LEU A 48 8.91 -15.24 4.54
N ILE A 49 7.72 -14.66 4.36
CA ILE A 49 6.69 -14.63 5.42
C ILE A 49 6.14 -16.04 5.66
N MET A 50 5.90 -16.83 4.60
CA MET A 50 5.47 -18.23 4.74
C MET A 50 6.48 -19.06 5.51
N TRP A 51 7.77 -18.94 5.16
CA TRP A 51 8.84 -19.58 5.95
C TRP A 51 8.83 -19.11 7.41
N ALA A 52 8.59 -17.82 7.64
CA ALA A 52 8.49 -17.28 8.99
C ALA A 52 7.28 -17.83 9.78
N THR A 53 6.19 -18.21 9.10
CA THR A 53 5.01 -18.82 9.75
C THR A 53 5.21 -20.27 10.17
N GLU A 54 6.21 -20.97 9.63
CA GLU A 54 6.59 -22.32 10.07
C GLU A 54 7.42 -22.33 11.38
N LEU A 55 7.92 -21.17 11.80
CA LEU A 55 8.68 -21.01 13.05
C LEU A 55 7.77 -21.12 14.28
N GLN A 56 8.37 -21.39 15.44
CA GLN A 56 7.64 -21.33 16.71
C GLN A 56 6.94 -19.96 16.91
N PRO A 57 5.76 -19.93 17.56
CA PRO A 57 4.89 -18.76 17.58
C PRO A 57 5.53 -17.48 18.13
N PHE A 58 6.49 -17.61 19.05
CA PHE A 58 7.24 -16.48 19.57
C PHE A 58 8.15 -15.82 18.53
N VAL A 59 8.93 -16.63 17.79
CA VAL A 59 9.86 -16.14 16.76
C VAL A 59 9.11 -15.72 15.50
N MET A 60 8.10 -16.51 15.11
CA MET A 60 7.16 -16.17 14.05
C MET A 60 6.58 -14.77 14.26
N GLY A 61 6.07 -14.46 15.45
CA GLY A 61 5.46 -13.15 15.72
C GLY A 61 6.41 -11.98 15.51
N ILE A 62 7.67 -12.09 15.97
CA ILE A 62 8.68 -11.04 15.82
C ILE A 62 9.06 -10.85 14.34
N VAL A 63 9.28 -11.96 13.63
CA VAL A 63 9.71 -11.91 12.22
C VAL A 63 8.56 -11.41 11.33
N VAL A 64 7.36 -11.94 11.48
CA VAL A 64 6.17 -11.55 10.70
C VAL A 64 5.80 -10.11 10.94
N SER A 65 5.81 -9.63 12.20
CA SER A 65 5.50 -8.23 12.52
C SER A 65 6.50 -7.26 11.89
N THR A 66 7.78 -7.61 11.88
CA THR A 66 8.84 -6.79 11.27
C THR A 66 8.75 -6.80 9.74
N LEU A 67 8.56 -7.97 9.13
CA LEU A 67 8.44 -8.11 7.67
C LEU A 67 7.18 -7.42 7.14
N MET A 68 6.04 -7.58 7.80
CA MET A 68 4.81 -6.87 7.44
C MET A 68 4.93 -5.36 7.67
N GLY A 69 5.60 -4.96 8.75
CA GLY A 69 5.97 -3.57 8.99
C GLY A 69 6.81 -2.96 7.86
N LEU A 70 7.77 -3.71 7.32
CA LEU A 70 8.57 -3.30 6.16
C LEU A 70 7.79 -3.35 4.85
N ALA A 71 6.86 -4.29 4.69
CA ALA A 71 6.02 -4.37 3.49
C ALA A 71 5.14 -3.12 3.32
N LEU A 72 4.80 -2.41 4.41
CA LEU A 72 4.07 -1.14 4.37
C LEU A 72 4.85 0.01 3.69
N THR A 73 6.19 -0.04 3.67
CA THR A 73 6.99 1.00 2.99
C THR A 73 7.16 0.72 1.50
N ALA A 74 6.97 -0.53 1.08
CA ALA A 74 6.86 -0.87 -0.32
C ALA A 74 5.52 -0.34 -0.89
N PRO A 75 5.42 -0.07 -2.21
CA PRO A 75 4.17 0.33 -2.86
C PRO A 75 3.21 -0.85 -3.01
N ILE A 76 2.99 -1.61 -1.93
CA ILE A 76 2.18 -2.82 -1.87
C ILE A 76 1.10 -2.62 -0.80
N SER A 77 -0.10 -3.15 -1.06
CA SER A 77 -1.16 -3.20 -0.06
C SER A 77 -0.89 -4.32 0.95
N SER A 78 -0.66 -4.00 2.22
CA SER A 78 -0.51 -4.97 3.32
C SER A 78 -1.71 -5.91 3.44
N ALA A 79 -2.91 -5.44 3.09
CA ALA A 79 -4.12 -6.27 3.01
C ALA A 79 -4.04 -7.33 1.91
N ALA A 80 -3.43 -7.01 0.76
CA ALA A 80 -3.26 -7.97 -0.33
C ALA A 80 -2.32 -9.12 0.09
N ILE A 81 -1.23 -8.81 0.81
CA ILE A 81 -0.31 -9.82 1.33
C ILE A 81 -1.00 -10.70 2.37
N ALA A 82 -1.78 -10.12 3.29
CA ALA A 82 -2.51 -10.89 4.29
C ALA A 82 -3.50 -11.90 3.67
N ILE A 83 -4.19 -11.50 2.59
CA ILE A 83 -5.10 -12.38 1.84
C ILE A 83 -4.32 -13.44 1.06
N MET A 84 -3.24 -13.06 0.37
CA MET A 84 -2.43 -14.01 -0.43
C MET A 84 -1.79 -15.11 0.43
N LEU A 85 -1.41 -14.79 1.67
CA LEU A 85 -0.75 -15.71 2.58
C LEU A 85 -1.71 -16.44 3.53
N GLY A 86 -3.02 -16.14 3.47
CA GLY A 86 -4.01 -16.75 4.36
C GLY A 86 -3.68 -16.54 5.85
N LEU A 87 -3.17 -15.36 6.21
CA LEU A 87 -2.74 -15.09 7.57
C LEU A 87 -3.94 -15.14 8.53
N GLU A 88 -3.95 -16.10 9.44
CA GLU A 88 -4.99 -16.27 10.46
C GLU A 88 -4.39 -16.38 11.87
N GLY A 89 -5.25 -16.18 12.87
CA GLY A 89 -4.90 -16.37 14.28
C GLY A 89 -3.73 -15.49 14.74
N ILE A 90 -2.72 -16.13 15.34
CA ILE A 90 -1.59 -15.44 16.00
C ILE A 90 -0.70 -14.70 14.98
N ALA A 91 -0.55 -15.24 13.77
CA ALA A 91 0.24 -14.60 12.72
C ALA A 91 -0.42 -13.31 12.22
N ALA A 92 -1.75 -13.31 12.05
CA ALA A 92 -2.53 -12.11 11.74
C ALA A 92 -2.45 -11.06 12.86
N GLY A 93 -2.54 -11.51 14.12
CA GLY A 93 -2.35 -10.63 15.29
C GLY A 93 -0.96 -9.98 15.32
N ALA A 94 0.09 -10.76 15.09
CA ALA A 94 1.46 -10.23 15.03
C ALA A 94 1.64 -9.22 13.89
N ALA A 95 1.13 -9.53 12.70
CA ALA A 95 1.17 -8.64 11.54
C ALA A 95 0.45 -7.31 11.81
N THR A 96 -0.77 -7.35 12.36
CA THR A 96 -1.54 -6.13 12.66
C THR A 96 -0.86 -5.25 13.71
N ILE A 97 -0.33 -5.83 14.80
CA ILE A 97 0.41 -5.06 15.81
C ILE A 97 1.68 -4.46 15.22
N GLY A 98 2.43 -5.22 14.41
CA GLY A 98 3.62 -4.73 13.71
C GLY A 98 3.32 -3.55 12.79
N CYS A 99 2.27 -3.67 11.98
CA CYS A 99 1.79 -2.59 11.11
C CYS A 99 1.39 -1.33 11.89
N CYS A 100 0.63 -1.49 12.99
CA CYS A 100 0.24 -0.39 13.86
C CYS A 100 1.45 0.30 14.50
N ALA A 101 2.40 -0.47 15.04
CA ALA A 101 3.61 0.05 15.65
C ALA A 101 4.47 0.84 14.65
N GLN A 102 4.62 0.33 13.42
CA GLN A 102 5.33 1.02 12.34
C GLN A 102 4.62 2.32 11.95
N MET A 103 3.28 2.31 11.82
CA MET A 103 2.50 3.50 11.48
C MET A 103 2.64 4.60 12.55
N VAL A 104 2.66 4.21 13.83
CA VAL A 104 2.94 5.12 14.94
C VAL A 104 4.39 5.63 14.88
N GLY A 105 5.36 4.77 14.56
CA GLY A 105 6.76 5.17 14.35
C GLY A 105 6.90 6.24 13.26
N PHE A 106 6.26 6.04 12.10
CA PHE A 106 6.23 7.04 11.04
C PHE A 106 5.50 8.32 11.44
N ALA A 107 4.38 8.20 12.17
CA ALA A 107 3.65 9.36 12.67
C ALA A 107 4.49 10.20 13.66
N VAL A 108 5.21 9.56 14.58
CA VAL A 108 6.12 10.23 15.52
C VAL A 108 7.31 10.86 14.80
N SER A 109 7.92 10.14 13.83
CA SER A 109 9.00 10.69 13.01
C SER A 109 8.53 11.89 12.17
N SER A 110 7.34 11.80 11.59
CA SER A 110 6.71 12.84 10.77
C SER A 110 6.26 14.03 11.61
N TYR A 111 5.98 13.85 12.91
CA TYR A 111 5.56 14.94 13.80
C TYR A 111 6.57 16.10 13.86
N ARG A 112 7.87 15.80 13.72
CA ARG A 112 8.93 16.82 13.76
C ARG A 112 9.02 17.65 12.47
N GLU A 113 8.55 17.10 11.34
CA GLU A 113 8.60 17.76 10.02
C GLU A 113 7.24 18.34 9.60
N ASN A 114 6.12 17.67 9.95
CA ASN A 114 4.76 18.00 9.50
C ASN A 114 3.79 18.41 10.62
N GLY A 115 4.24 18.45 11.89
CA GLY A 115 3.45 18.87 13.04
C GLY A 115 2.16 18.07 13.27
N ILE A 116 1.20 18.65 14.00
CA ILE A 116 -0.11 18.04 14.32
C ILE A 116 -0.94 17.79 13.05
N SER A 117 -0.74 18.57 11.98
CA SER A 117 -1.36 18.35 10.68
C SER A 117 -0.93 17.04 10.03
N GLY A 118 0.35 16.66 10.12
CA GLY A 118 0.87 15.36 9.65
C GLY A 118 0.40 14.17 10.48
N LEU A 119 0.03 14.40 11.74
CA LEU A 119 -0.54 13.36 12.60
C LEU A 119 -2.02 13.10 12.28
N PHE A 120 -2.82 14.16 12.11
CA PHE A 120 -4.23 14.06 11.71
C PHE A 120 -4.37 13.50 10.29
N SER A 121 -3.46 13.91 9.42
CA SER A 121 -3.23 13.40 8.08
C SER A 121 -3.15 11.88 7.97
N GLN A 122 -2.23 11.31 8.74
CA GLN A 122 -1.86 9.90 8.65
C GLN A 122 -2.81 9.01 9.48
N GLY A 123 -3.54 9.61 10.43
CA GLY A 123 -4.54 8.95 11.26
C GLY A 123 -5.98 8.97 10.72
N LEU A 124 -6.43 10.06 10.07
CA LEU A 124 -7.79 10.16 9.49
C LEU A 124 -7.84 9.81 8.00
N GLY A 125 -6.74 10.03 7.27
CA GLY A 125 -6.62 9.62 5.88
C GLY A 125 -5.82 8.32 5.77
N THR A 126 -6.11 7.51 4.75
CA THR A 126 -5.03 6.68 4.20
C THR A 126 -3.93 7.65 3.73
N SER A 127 -2.66 7.29 3.89
CA SER A 127 -1.51 8.16 3.52
C SER A 127 -1.59 8.71 2.09
N MET A 128 -2.42 8.11 1.23
CA MET A 128 -2.75 8.57 -0.12
C MET A 128 -3.69 9.78 -0.19
N LEU A 129 -4.60 10.00 0.76
CA LEU A 129 -5.61 11.08 0.68
C LEU A 129 -5.03 12.48 0.91
N GLN A 130 -3.88 12.56 1.54
CA GLN A 130 -3.18 13.80 1.88
C GLN A 130 -2.38 14.41 0.74
N ILE A 131 -1.93 13.58 -0.20
CA ILE A 131 -1.25 14.03 -1.42
C ILE A 131 -2.20 14.88 -2.28
N GLY A 132 -3.51 14.63 -2.24
CA GLY A 132 -4.50 15.41 -2.97
C GLY A 132 -4.72 16.83 -2.44
N ASN A 133 -4.40 17.11 -1.17
CA ASN A 133 -4.67 18.42 -0.55
C ASN A 133 -3.42 19.32 -0.46
N ILE A 134 -2.21 18.75 -0.48
CA ILE A 134 -0.94 19.50 -0.45
C ILE A 134 -0.63 20.14 -1.82
N VAL A 135 -1.12 19.57 -2.93
CA VAL A 135 -0.91 20.12 -4.29
C VAL A 135 -1.72 21.40 -4.56
N LYS A 136 -2.59 21.82 -3.62
CA LYS A 136 -3.37 23.06 -3.71
C LYS A 136 -2.84 24.20 -2.82
N GLY A 137 -1.78 23.97 -2.05
CA GLY A 137 -1.12 24.98 -1.22
C GLY A 137 0.03 25.65 -1.94
#